data_AF-A0A0D3IV38-F1
#
_entry.id   AF-A0A0D3IV38-F1
#
_cell.length_a   1.000
_cell.length_b   1.000
_cell.length_c   1.000
_cell.angle_alpha   90.00
_cell.angle_beta   90.00
_cell.angle_gamma   90.00
#
_symmetry.space_group_name_H-M   'P 1'
#
loop_
_entity.id
_entity.type
_entity.pdbx_description
1 polymer ?
#
loop_
_entity_poly.entity_id
_entity_poly.type
_entity_poly.pdbx_seq_one_letter_code
_entity_poly.pdbx_strand_id
1 'polypeptide(L)'
;GPPGGGKTSTARILAKLLGRPFLVLPLESVVSKWYGEAERNLAAVFDAAAEMGESVIFMDEIDALATSRDAPGGMHEATRRSLSVLLRRLDGFDPNASTILIAATNR
;
A
#
# COMPACT_ATOMS: atom_id res chain seq x y z
N GLY A 1 -2.23 15.59 -2.02
CA GLY A 1 -1.51 16.80 -1.52
C GLY A 1 -0.13 16.85 -2.12
N PRO A 2 0.51 18.02 -2.30
CA PRO A 2 1.70 18.14 -3.16
C PRO A 2 2.88 17.27 -2.69
N PRO A 3 3.75 16.82 -3.61
CA PRO A 3 4.99 16.12 -3.26
C PRO A 3 5.85 17.02 -2.36
N GLY A 4 6.60 16.42 -1.43
CA GLY A 4 7.38 17.16 -0.43
C GLY A 4 6.58 17.72 0.76
N GLY A 5 5.25 17.57 0.80
CA GLY A 5 4.39 18.01 1.91
C GLY A 5 4.50 17.20 3.22
N GLY A 6 5.55 16.40 3.39
CA GLY A 6 5.81 15.66 4.63
C GLY A 6 4.91 14.44 4.89
N LYS A 7 4.10 13.98 3.93
CA LYS A 7 3.15 12.85 4.10
C LYS A 7 3.80 11.59 4.70
N THR A 8 4.89 11.13 4.07
CA THR A 8 5.68 9.97 4.52
C THR A 8 6.32 10.22 5.89
N SER A 9 6.83 11.44 6.13
CA SER A 9 7.43 11.81 7.42
C SER A 9 6.40 11.80 8.55
N THR A 10 5.22 12.37 8.32
CA THR A 10 4.09 12.38 9.26
C THR A 10 3.67 10.96 9.62
N ALA A 11 3.52 10.08 8.63
CA ALA A 11 3.16 8.67 8.87
C ALA A 11 4.22 7.94 9.70
N ARG A 12 5.51 8.16 9.39
CA ARG A 12 6.63 7.58 10.15
C ARG A 12 6.69 8.10 11.59
N ILE A 13 6.48 9.39 11.80
CA ILE A 13 6.44 10.00 13.13
C ILE A 13 5.27 9.43 13.93
N LEU A 14 4.10 9.29 13.31
CA LEU A 14 2.93 8.70 13.96
C LEU A 14 3.21 7.26 14.42
N ALA A 15 3.79 6.42 13.57
CA ALA A 15 4.17 5.06 13.94
C ALA A 15 5.14 5.03 15.14
N LYS A 16 6.13 5.94 15.14
CA LYS A 16 7.08 6.09 16.25
C LYS A 16 6.38 6.53 17.54
N LEU A 17 5.46 7.48 17.47
CA LEU A 17 4.68 7.95 18.63
C LEU A 17 3.78 6.86 19.21
N LEU A 18 3.26 5.98 18.37
CA LEU A 18 2.46 4.83 18.77
C LEU A 18 3.30 3.62 19.24
N GLY A 19 4.62 3.68 19.11
CA GLY A 19 5.50 2.55 19.43
C GLY A 19 5.32 1.34 18.50
N ARG A 20 4.83 1.56 17.27
CA ARG A 20 4.47 0.49 16.33
C ARG A 20 5.47 0.38 15.17
N PRO A 21 5.75 -0.85 14.68
CA PRO A 21 6.50 -1.06 13.44
C PRO A 21 5.93 -0.26 12.27
N PHE A 22 6.80 0.30 11.43
CA PHE A 22 6.41 1.08 10.24
C PHE A 22 6.77 0.31 8.97
N LEU A 23 5.76 -0.22 8.30
CA LEU A 23 5.86 -0.98 7.05
C LEU A 23 5.52 -0.06 5.88
N VAL A 24 6.33 -0.05 4.83
CA VAL A 24 6.10 0.77 3.63
C VAL A 24 5.76 -0.14 2.46
N LEU A 25 4.65 0.15 1.79
CA LEU A 25 4.22 -0.52 0.56
C LEU A 25 4.28 0.48 -0.61
N PRO A 26 5.38 0.52 -1.39
CA PRO A 26 5.48 1.37 -2.57
C PRO A 26 4.63 0.79 -3.70
N LEU A 27 3.53 1.46 -4.06
CA LEU A 27 2.57 0.93 -5.04
C LEU A 27 3.12 0.90 -6.48
N GLU A 28 4.09 1.75 -6.80
CA GLU A 28 4.85 1.68 -8.06
C GLU A 28 5.51 0.31 -8.29
N SER A 29 5.97 -0.36 -7.23
CA SER A 29 6.60 -1.68 -7.32
C SER A 29 5.57 -2.74 -7.73
N VAL A 30 4.31 -2.54 -7.34
CA VAL A 30 3.17 -3.42 -7.64
C VAL A 30 2.72 -3.28 -9.10
N VAL A 31 2.88 -2.09 -9.68
CA VAL A 31 2.44 -1.75 -11.05
C VAL A 31 3.52 -2.06 -12.11
N SER A 32 4.74 -2.39 -11.69
CA SER A 32 5.90 -2.63 -12.57
C SER A 32 5.85 -3.96 -13.33
N LYS A 33 6.78 -4.16 -14.30
CA LYS A 33 6.85 -5.30 -15.24
C LYS A 33 7.03 -6.69 -14.58
N TRP A 34 7.22 -6.76 -13.26
CA TRP A 34 7.48 -7.99 -12.50
C TRP A 34 6.25 -8.47 -11.74
N TYR A 35 5.19 -8.79 -12.49
CA TYR A 35 3.85 -9.03 -11.97
C TYR A 35 3.75 -10.13 -10.89
N GLY A 36 4.56 -11.19 -10.97
CA GLY A 36 4.56 -12.26 -9.95
C GLY A 36 5.31 -11.91 -8.67
N GLU A 37 6.27 -10.99 -8.74
CA GLU A 37 7.05 -10.52 -7.59
C GLU A 37 6.29 -9.45 -6.80
N ALA A 38 5.56 -8.59 -7.53
CA ALA A 38 4.63 -7.61 -6.98
C ALA A 38 3.58 -8.24 -6.04
N GLU A 39 2.89 -9.30 -6.48
CA GLU A 39 1.87 -9.98 -5.66
C GLU A 39 2.46 -10.61 -4.39
N ARG A 40 3.64 -11.23 -4.51
CA ARG A 40 4.34 -11.84 -3.36
C ARG A 40 4.82 -10.80 -2.36
N ASN A 41 5.39 -9.70 -2.83
CA ASN A 41 5.86 -8.61 -1.98
C ASN A 41 4.69 -7.97 -1.23
N LEU A 42 3.57 -7.77 -1.92
CA LEU A 42 2.35 -7.25 -1.32
C LEU A 42 1.83 -8.20 -0.24
N ALA A 43 1.69 -9.49 -0.56
CA ALA A 43 1.26 -10.49 0.41
C ALA A 43 2.17 -10.51 1.65
N ALA A 44 3.49 -10.50 1.44
CA ALA A 44 4.49 -10.53 2.50
C ALA A 44 4.40 -9.33 3.45
N VAL A 45 4.08 -8.13 2.97
CA VAL A 45 3.89 -6.95 3.83
C VAL A 45 2.68 -7.13 4.74
N PHE A 46 1.56 -7.61 4.21
CA PHE A 46 0.35 -7.85 5.00
C PHE A 46 0.51 -9.05 5.96
N ASP A 47 1.21 -10.10 5.54
CA ASP A 47 1.49 -11.26 6.40
C ASP A 47 2.41 -10.86 7.55
N ALA A 48 3.46 -10.07 7.28
CA ALA A 48 4.34 -9.52 8.31
C ALA A 48 3.57 -8.60 9.29
N ALA A 49 2.65 -7.77 8.79
CA ALA A 49 1.79 -6.93 9.62
C ALA A 49 0.89 -7.77 10.54
N ALA A 50 0.32 -8.86 10.01
CA ALA A 50 -0.52 -9.78 10.77
C ALA A 50 0.28 -10.55 11.84
N GLU A 51 1.49 -11.02 11.52
CA GLU A 51 2.40 -11.68 12.46
C GLU A 51 2.84 -10.75 13.62
N MET A 52 3.03 -9.46 13.33
CA MET A 52 3.38 -8.46 14.33
C MET A 52 2.24 -8.15 15.31
N GLY A 53 0.98 -8.41 14.92
CA GLY A 53 -0.22 -8.08 15.70
C GLY A 53 -0.56 -6.59 15.77
N GLU A 54 0.45 -5.72 15.92
CA GLU A 54 0.30 -4.26 15.84
C GLU A 54 1.34 -3.65 14.89
N SER A 55 0.90 -2.87 13.90
CA SER A 55 1.82 -2.18 12.97
C SER A 55 1.17 -0.96 12.31
N VAL A 56 1.97 -0.15 11.63
CA VAL A 56 1.51 0.91 10.73
C VAL A 56 1.97 0.57 9.32
N ILE A 57 1.02 0.33 8.42
CA ILE A 57 1.28 0.15 6.99
C ILE A 57 1.08 1.49 6.30
N PHE A 58 2.11 1.97 5.61
CA PHE A 58 2.06 3.19 4.81
C PHE A 58 2.11 2.84 3.32
N MET A 59 1.06 3.22 2.60
CA MET A 59 0.96 3.14 1.15
C MET A 59 1.17 4.54 0.56
N ASP A 60 2.24 4.71 -0.21
CA ASP A 60 2.49 5.95 -0.94
C ASP A 60 2.00 5.85 -2.39
N GLU A 61 1.71 7.00 -2.98
CA GLU A 61 1.33 7.14 -4.39
C GLU A 61 0.11 6.30 -4.81
N ILE A 62 -0.95 6.29 -4.00
CA ILE A 62 -2.18 5.54 -4.34
C ILE A 62 -2.83 6.02 -5.65
N ASP A 63 -2.51 7.23 -6.09
CA ASP A 63 -2.93 7.80 -7.37
C ASP A 63 -2.27 7.12 -8.58
N ALA A 64 -1.15 6.41 -8.40
CA ALA A 64 -0.60 5.52 -9.43
C ALA A 64 -1.61 4.42 -9.80
N LEU A 65 -2.44 3.98 -8.84
CA LEU A 65 -3.48 2.97 -9.07
C LEU A 65 -4.61 3.50 -9.96
N ALA A 66 -5.00 4.76 -9.75
CA ALA A 66 -6.03 5.43 -10.57
C ALA A 66 -5.50 5.69 -11.99
N THR A 67 -4.26 6.18 -12.11
CA THR A 67 -3.62 6.46 -13.40
C THR A 67 -3.49 5.21 -14.28
N SER A 68 -3.22 4.05 -13.69
CA SER A 68 -3.17 2.79 -14.43
C SER A 68 -4.54 2.35 -14.99
N ARG A 69 -5.66 2.76 -14.39
CA ARG A 69 -7.01 2.44 -14.89
C ARG A 69 -7.39 3.25 -16.12
N ASP A 70 -6.94 4.50 -16.16
CA ASP A 70 -7.28 5.47 -17.22
C ASP A 70 -6.25 5.49 -18.37
N ALA A 71 -5.29 4.55 -18.37
CA ALA A 71 -4.25 4.47 -19.39
C ALA A 71 -4.84 4.21 -20.80
N PRO A 72 -4.34 4.87 -21.86
CA PRO A 72 -4.74 4.59 -23.24
C PRO A 72 -4.46 3.13 -23.59
N GLY A 73 -5.51 2.38 -23.97
CA GLY A 73 -5.43 0.92 -24.17
C GLY A 73 -5.89 0.08 -22.98
N GLY A 74 -6.30 0.72 -21.87
CA GLY A 74 -6.78 0.07 -20.66
C GLY A 74 -5.65 -0.41 -19.74
N MET A 75 -6.03 -0.78 -18.53
CA MET A 75 -5.10 -1.38 -17.54
C MET A 75 -4.64 -2.76 -18.01
N HIS A 76 -3.34 -3.04 -17.95
CA HIS A 76 -2.83 -4.40 -18.16
C HIS A 76 -3.50 -5.39 -17.21
N GLU A 77 -3.96 -6.53 -17.73
CA GLU A 77 -4.65 -7.58 -16.95
C GLU A 77 -3.87 -8.03 -15.71
N ALA A 78 -2.54 -8.08 -15.81
CA ALA A 78 -1.68 -8.45 -14.70
C ALA A 78 -1.70 -7.39 -13.57
N THR A 79 -1.59 -6.10 -13.90
CA THR A 79 -1.78 -5.00 -12.94
C THR A 79 -3.18 -5.06 -12.33
N ARG A 80 -4.21 -5.30 -13.14
CA ARG A 80 -5.61 -5.41 -12.67
C ARG A 80 -5.77 -6.52 -11.64
N ARG A 81 -5.11 -7.67 -11.84
CA ARG A 81 -5.12 -8.79 -10.90
C ARG A 81 -4.42 -8.44 -9.59
N SER A 82 -3.22 -7.87 -9.63
CA SER A 82 -2.47 -7.49 -8.42
C SER A 82 -3.23 -6.45 -7.59
N LEU A 83 -3.91 -5.50 -8.24
CA LEU A 83 -4.78 -4.55 -7.55
C LEU A 83 -6.03 -5.19 -6.95
N SER A 84 -6.62 -6.16 -7.64
CA SER A 84 -7.75 -6.91 -7.08
C SER A 84 -7.33 -7.68 -5.82
N VAL A 85 -6.11 -8.22 -5.79
CA VAL A 85 -5.53 -8.86 -4.60
C VAL A 85 -5.34 -7.84 -3.47
N LEU A 86 -4.73 -6.68 -3.76
CA LEU A 86 -4.57 -5.60 -2.79
C LEU A 86 -5.91 -5.20 -2.18
N LEU A 87 -6.89 -4.88 -3.02
CA LEU A 87 -8.23 -4.46 -2.56
C LEU A 87 -8.90 -5.53 -1.70
N ARG A 88 -8.81 -6.80 -2.09
CA ARG A 88 -9.37 -7.90 -1.28
C ARG A 88 -8.70 -8.03 0.09
N ARG A 89 -7.40 -7.73 0.20
CA ARG A 89 -6.67 -7.73 1.48
C ARG A 89 -7.07 -6.53 2.34
N LEU A 90 -7.33 -5.38 1.71
CA LEU A 90 -7.87 -4.20 2.38
C LEU A 90 -9.31 -4.42 2.85
N ASP A 91 -10.15 -5.10 2.07
CA ASP A 91 -11.54 -5.43 2.45
C ASP A 91 -11.57 -6.45 3.61
N GLY A 92 -10.59 -7.36 3.66
CA GLY A 92 -10.41 -8.31 4.77
C GLY A 92 -9.69 -7.72 5.99
N PHE A 93 -9.40 -6.43 5.99
CA PHE A 93 -8.71 -5.77 7.09
C PHE A 93 -9.68 -5.62 8.26
N ASP A 94 -9.42 -6.34 9.35
CA ASP A 94 -10.24 -6.26 10.56
C ASP A 94 -10.07 -4.88 11.21
N PRO A 95 -11.13 -4.07 11.34
CA PRO A 95 -11.06 -2.77 12.00
C PRO A 95 -10.74 -2.87 13.49
N ASN A 96 -10.85 -4.06 14.10
CA ASN A 96 -10.42 -4.34 15.46
C ASN A 96 -8.95 -4.79 15.54
N ALA A 97 -8.28 -4.97 14.41
CA ALA A 97 -6.85 -5.24 14.39
C ALA A 97 -6.09 -4.00 14.85
N SER A 98 -5.04 -4.20 15.65
CA SER A 98 -4.11 -3.14 16.06
C SER A 98 -3.20 -2.66 14.92
N THR A 99 -3.53 -2.96 13.67
CA THR A 99 -2.80 -2.45 12.49
C THR A 99 -3.48 -1.18 11.98
N ILE A 100 -2.70 -0.16 11.67
CA ILE A 100 -3.17 1.10 11.11
C ILE A 100 -2.69 1.19 9.67
N LEU A 101 -3.62 1.45 8.75
CA LEU A 101 -3.29 1.71 7.35
C LEU A 101 -3.32 3.22 7.07
N ILE A 102 -2.25 3.75 6.50
CA ILE A 102 -2.14 5.14 6.07
C ILE A 102 -1.87 5.16 4.58
N ALA A 103 -2.73 5.82 3.82
CA ALA A 103 -2.61 5.96 2.37
C ALA A 103 -2.32 7.43 2.00
N ALA A 104 -1.33 7.66 1.15
CA ALA A 104 -0.95 8.97 0.65
C ALA A 104 -1.11 9.07 -0.88
N THR A 105 -1.53 10.25 -1.34
CA THR A 105 -1.66 10.61 -2.76
C THR A 105 -0.97 11.94 -3.04
N ASN A 106 -0.32 12.03 -4.20
CA ASN A 106 0.34 13.24 -4.69
C ASN A 106 -0.57 14.14 -5.56
N ARG A 107 -1.77 13.65 -5.91
CA ARG A 107 -2.84 14.46 -6.50
C ARG A 107 -3.61 15.26 -5.47
#